data_AF-L7VM79-F1
#
_entry.id   AF-L7VM79-F1
#
_cell.length_a   1.000
_cell.length_b   1.000
_cell.length_c   1.000
_cell.angle_alpha   90.00
_cell.angle_beta   90.00
_cell.angle_gamma   90.00
#
_symmetry.space_group_name_H-M   'P 1'
#
loop_
_entity.id
_entity.type
_entity.pdbx_description
1 polymer ?
#
loop_
_entity_poly.entity_id
_entity_poly.type
_entity_poly.pdbx_seq_one_letter_code
_entity_poly.pdbx_strand_id
1 'polypeptide(L)'
;MMLLSGCNEKTFSLDSGRYVPDYTKDEKDINIVPYIFIDKDKFSIIQDIAVSYQPSGTLIRKGNEVVMETVFADESYKWVFTLVDNNKLKFVLKKSVIPNNHFEWEDGRLFSLTDE
;
A
#
# COMPACT_ATOMS: atom_id res chain seq x y z
N MET A 1 -20.13 37.08 -4.00
CA MET A 1 -19.53 35.86 -4.57
C MET A 1 -18.42 35.41 -3.64
N MET A 2 -18.74 34.52 -2.70
CA MET A 2 -17.76 34.00 -1.75
C MET A 2 -17.07 32.80 -2.41
N LEU A 3 -15.78 32.95 -2.68
CA LEU A 3 -14.89 31.84 -3.07
C LEU A 3 -14.74 30.94 -1.85
N LEU A 4 -15.40 29.78 -1.87
CA LEU A 4 -15.21 28.76 -0.84
C LEU A 4 -13.81 28.18 -1.01
N SER A 5 -12.95 28.60 -0.08
CA SER A 5 -11.68 28.06 0.37
C SER A 5 -11.23 26.78 -0.34
N GLY A 6 -10.12 26.89 -1.08
CA GLY A 6 -9.42 25.75 -1.64
C GLY A 6 -9.08 24.73 -0.57
N CYS A 7 -9.49 23.49 -0.80
CA CYS A 7 -8.90 22.34 -0.14
C CYS A 7 -7.42 22.28 -0.53
N ASN A 8 -6.55 22.91 0.25
CA ASN A 8 -5.12 22.61 0.22
C ASN A 8 -4.94 21.22 0.85
N GLU A 9 -5.40 20.16 0.17
CA GLU A 9 -4.99 18.80 0.50
C GLU A 9 -3.49 18.74 0.23
N LYS A 10 -2.71 18.76 1.30
CA LYS A 10 -1.26 18.58 1.24
C LYS A 10 -0.99 17.29 0.48
N THR A 11 -0.37 17.40 -0.69
CA THR A 11 0.07 16.23 -1.46
C THR A 11 1.40 15.76 -0.90
N PHE A 12 1.52 14.47 -0.61
CA PHE A 12 2.74 13.86 -0.06
C PHE A 12 3.67 13.36 -1.16
N SER A 13 4.91 12.98 -0.87
CA SER A 13 5.70 12.15 -1.79
C SER A 13 5.35 10.67 -1.61
N LEU A 14 5.82 9.83 -2.53
CA LEU A 14 5.79 8.38 -2.37
C LEU A 14 7.13 7.87 -2.89
N ASP A 15 7.98 7.43 -1.99
CA ASP A 15 9.32 6.98 -2.31
C ASP A 15 9.34 5.47 -2.58
N SER A 16 10.31 5.02 -3.37
CA SER A 16 10.57 3.60 -3.55
C SER A 16 11.15 3.00 -2.27
N GLY A 17 10.87 1.72 -2.02
CA GLY A 17 11.35 1.00 -0.86
C GLY A 17 10.34 0.01 -0.30
N ARG A 18 10.68 -0.53 0.86
CA ARG A 18 9.87 -1.48 1.61
C ARG A 18 9.02 -0.73 2.64
N TYR A 19 7.71 -0.93 2.60
CA TYR A 19 6.76 -0.40 3.58
C TYR A 19 6.22 -1.55 4.43
N VAL A 20 6.42 -1.47 5.75
CA VAL A 20 6.03 -2.51 6.72
C VAL A 20 4.95 -2.01 7.68
N PRO A 21 4.10 -2.89 8.23
CA PRO A 21 3.05 -2.48 9.16
C PRO A 21 3.57 -1.76 10.41
N ASP A 22 2.88 -0.71 10.86
CA ASP A 22 3.34 0.15 11.98
C ASP A 22 3.53 -0.59 13.33
N TYR A 23 2.89 -1.74 13.55
CA TYR A 23 3.09 -2.54 14.77
C TYR A 23 4.48 -3.21 14.85
N THR A 24 5.27 -3.16 13.77
CA THR A 24 6.56 -3.86 13.67
C THR A 24 7.79 -2.98 13.82
N LYS A 25 7.63 -1.68 14.08
CA LYS A 25 8.78 -0.75 14.14
C LYS A 25 9.84 -1.11 15.19
N ASP A 26 9.45 -1.85 16.23
CA ASP A 26 10.36 -2.26 17.30
C ASP A 26 11.07 -3.60 17.02
N GLU A 27 10.71 -4.32 15.96
CA GLU A 27 11.29 -5.61 15.59
C GLU A 27 11.99 -5.52 14.24
N LYS A 28 13.31 -5.75 14.22
CA LYS A 28 14.10 -5.95 12.98
C LYS A 28 13.81 -7.32 12.36
N ASP A 29 12.56 -7.75 12.36
CA ASP A 29 12.22 -9.08 11.86
C ASP A 29 12.14 -9.04 10.33
N ILE A 30 13.11 -9.67 9.69
CA ILE A 30 13.16 -9.82 8.23
C ILE A 30 11.93 -10.56 7.68
N ASN A 31 11.21 -11.30 8.53
CA ASN A 31 10.05 -12.12 8.17
C ASN A 31 8.71 -11.38 8.28
N ILE A 32 8.70 -10.06 8.53
CA ILE A 32 7.46 -9.27 8.60
C ILE A 32 6.68 -9.41 7.28
N VAL A 33 5.49 -9.99 7.38
CA VAL A 33 4.47 -10.04 6.34
C VAL A 33 3.09 -9.67 6.92
N PRO A 34 2.18 -9.07 6.15
CA PRO A 34 2.40 -8.60 4.79
C PRO A 34 3.25 -7.32 4.75
N TYR A 35 3.96 -7.08 3.66
CA TYR A 35 4.62 -5.80 3.38
C TYR A 35 4.42 -5.37 1.93
N ILE A 36 4.65 -4.10 1.66
CA ILE A 36 4.54 -3.51 0.34
C ILE A 36 5.94 -3.19 -0.16
N PHE A 37 6.23 -3.52 -1.40
CA PHE A 37 7.47 -3.14 -2.07
C PHE A 37 7.16 -2.28 -3.29
N ILE A 38 7.75 -1.08 -3.30
CA ILE A 38 7.61 -0.11 -4.39
C ILE A 38 8.97 0.10 -5.04
N ASP A 39 9.05 -0.13 -6.34
CA ASP A 39 10.22 0.20 -7.16
C ASP A 39 9.74 0.99 -8.38
N LYS A 40 9.97 2.31 -8.36
CA LYS A 40 9.46 3.25 -9.35
C LYS A 40 7.94 3.13 -9.52
N ASP A 41 7.49 2.57 -10.63
CA ASP A 41 6.09 2.36 -11.00
C ASP A 41 5.62 0.93 -10.72
N LYS A 42 6.47 0.06 -10.17
CA LYS A 42 6.09 -1.30 -9.75
C LYS A 42 5.62 -1.29 -8.31
N PHE A 43 4.45 -1.87 -8.07
CA PHE A 43 3.88 -2.06 -6.75
C PHE A 43 3.70 -3.57 -6.51
N SER A 44 4.29 -4.10 -5.45
CA SER A 44 4.19 -5.52 -5.09
C SER A 44 3.70 -5.67 -3.66
N ILE A 45 2.84 -6.65 -3.44
CA ILE A 45 2.32 -7.00 -2.12
C ILE A 45 2.87 -8.35 -1.76
N ILE A 46 3.73 -8.39 -0.75
CA ILE A 46 4.33 -9.61 -0.27
C ILE A 46 3.53 -10.09 0.93
N GLN A 47 2.82 -11.19 0.74
CA GLN A 47 1.91 -11.74 1.74
C GLN A 47 2.54 -12.91 2.51
N ASP A 48 3.37 -13.71 1.87
CA ASP A 48 4.07 -14.84 2.49
C ASP A 48 5.46 -15.02 1.86
N ILE A 49 6.51 -15.14 2.66
CA ILE A 49 7.87 -15.37 2.14
C ILE A 49 8.06 -16.77 1.53
N ALA A 50 7.17 -17.72 1.85
CA ALA A 50 7.24 -19.10 1.38
C ALA A 50 6.56 -19.32 0.01
N VAL A 51 5.89 -18.32 -0.56
CA VAL A 51 5.20 -18.45 -1.86
C VAL A 51 5.96 -17.79 -3.00
N SER A 52 6.02 -18.48 -4.13
CA SER A 52 6.74 -18.04 -5.33
C SER A 52 5.99 -16.98 -6.15
N TYR A 53 4.72 -16.71 -5.82
CA TYR A 53 3.86 -15.80 -6.59
C TYR A 53 3.14 -14.82 -5.66
N GLN A 54 3.36 -13.53 -5.91
CA GLN A 54 2.86 -12.41 -5.11
C GLN A 54 2.05 -11.47 -6.00
N PRO A 55 0.96 -10.87 -5.52
CA PRO A 55 0.27 -9.83 -6.28
C PRO A 55 1.21 -8.67 -6.58
N SER A 56 1.34 -8.31 -7.85
CA SER A 56 2.15 -7.16 -8.27
C SER A 56 1.58 -6.54 -9.52
N GLY A 57 1.54 -5.22 -9.56
CA GLY A 57 1.01 -4.47 -10.69
C GLY A 57 1.66 -3.11 -10.85
N THR A 58 1.13 -2.33 -11.77
CA THR A 58 1.53 -0.94 -11.96
C THR A 58 0.96 -0.08 -10.85
N LEU A 59 1.79 0.79 -10.30
CA LEU A 59 1.44 1.83 -9.36
C LEU A 59 0.69 2.95 -10.10
N ILE A 60 -0.56 3.17 -9.71
CA ILE A 60 -1.39 4.28 -10.20
C ILE A 60 -1.55 5.27 -9.06
N ARG A 61 -1.20 6.54 -9.32
CA ARG A 61 -1.25 7.59 -8.31
C ARG A 61 -2.18 8.74 -8.70
N LYS A 62 -3.07 9.11 -7.79
CA LYS A 62 -4.02 10.23 -7.93
C LYS A 62 -3.98 11.09 -6.66
N GLY A 63 -3.08 12.08 -6.64
CA GLY A 63 -2.83 12.88 -5.44
C GLY A 63 -2.24 12.02 -4.32
N ASN A 64 -2.99 11.90 -3.22
CA ASN A 64 -2.64 11.04 -2.09
C ASN A 64 -3.23 9.62 -2.20
N GLU A 65 -4.08 9.33 -3.19
CA GLU A 65 -4.53 7.97 -3.44
C GLU A 65 -3.49 7.20 -4.24
N VAL A 66 -3.15 5.99 -3.77
CA VAL A 66 -2.26 5.04 -4.40
C VAL A 66 -3.03 3.76 -4.67
N VAL A 67 -3.05 3.33 -5.92
CA VAL A 67 -3.80 2.16 -6.36
C VAL A 67 -2.85 1.20 -7.05
N MET A 68 -2.95 -0.08 -6.72
CA MET A 68 -2.39 -1.16 -7.51
C MET A 68 -3.56 -2.00 -8.04
N GLU A 69 -3.65 -2.10 -9.36
CA GLU A 69 -4.52 -3.05 -10.06
C GLU A 69 -3.67 -4.19 -10.60
N THR A 70 -4.11 -5.43 -10.42
CA THR A 70 -3.36 -6.62 -10.85
C THR A 70 -4.32 -7.76 -11.17
N VAL A 71 -3.85 -8.67 -12.04
CA VAL A 71 -4.45 -10.00 -12.17
C VAL A 71 -3.59 -10.97 -11.36
N PHE A 72 -4.23 -11.76 -10.50
CA PHE A 72 -3.58 -12.77 -9.67
C PHE A 72 -4.47 -14.02 -9.67
N ALA A 73 -3.90 -15.20 -9.89
CA ALA A 73 -4.67 -16.45 -10.00
C ALA A 73 -5.90 -16.34 -10.93
N ASP A 74 -5.71 -15.73 -12.10
CA ASP A 74 -6.75 -15.48 -13.12
C ASP A 74 -7.92 -14.58 -12.68
N GLU A 75 -7.82 -13.95 -11.52
CA GLU A 75 -8.81 -13.00 -10.99
C GLU A 75 -8.23 -11.57 -10.91
N SER A 76 -9.09 -10.57 -11.14
CA SER A 76 -8.71 -9.17 -11.05
C SER A 76 -8.87 -8.65 -9.63
N TYR A 77 -7.81 -8.03 -9.12
CA TYR A 77 -7.76 -7.47 -7.79
C TYR A 77 -7.25 -6.03 -7.80
N LYS A 78 -7.53 -5.33 -6.72
CA LYS A 78 -7.21 -3.92 -6.54
C LYS A 78 -6.92 -3.63 -5.08
N TRP A 79 -5.75 -3.08 -4.81
CA TRP A 79 -5.42 -2.55 -3.49
C TRP A 79 -5.36 -1.04 -3.55
N VAL A 80 -6.06 -0.40 -2.62
CA VAL A 80 -6.15 1.05 -2.52
C VAL A 80 -5.58 1.49 -1.19
N PHE A 81 -4.71 2.50 -1.27
CA PHE A 81 -4.07 3.14 -0.13
C PHE A 81 -4.25 4.66 -0.21
N THR A 82 -4.16 5.30 0.94
CA THR A 82 -4.03 6.75 1.07
C THR A 82 -2.68 7.07 1.69
N LEU A 83 -1.91 7.95 1.06
CA LEU A 83 -0.75 8.60 1.66
C LEU A 83 -1.22 9.50 2.80
N VAL A 84 -0.78 9.19 4.02
CA VAL A 84 -1.06 10.01 5.21
C VAL A 84 0.11 10.91 5.58
N ASP A 85 1.32 10.55 5.11
CA ASP A 85 2.51 11.38 5.05
C ASP A 85 3.43 10.89 3.90
N ASN A 86 4.64 11.43 3.77
CA ASN A 86 5.59 11.06 2.71
C ASN A 86 6.06 9.60 2.76
N ASN A 87 5.98 8.97 3.93
CA ASN A 87 6.58 7.67 4.22
C ASN A 87 5.52 6.67 4.69
N LYS A 88 4.23 7.00 4.62
CA LYS A 88 3.18 6.20 5.24
C LYS A 88 1.95 6.02 4.37
N LEU A 89 1.58 4.77 4.17
CA LEU A 89 0.40 4.32 3.45
C LEU A 89 -0.64 3.80 4.43
N LYS A 90 -1.89 4.22 4.26
CA LYS A 90 -3.06 3.68 4.96
C LYS A 90 -3.89 2.85 4.01
N PHE A 91 -4.07 1.56 4.31
CA PHE A 91 -4.92 0.67 3.52
C PHE A 91 -6.40 1.07 3.60
N VAL A 92 -7.11 0.98 2.48
CA VAL A 92 -8.53 1.33 2.34
C VAL A 92 -9.31 0.14 1.81
N LEU A 93 -9.90 -0.64 2.71
CA LEU A 93 -10.60 -1.89 2.37
C LEU A 93 -11.84 -1.63 1.50
N LYS A 94 -12.63 -0.59 1.84
CA LYS A 94 -13.89 -0.26 1.12
C LYS A 94 -13.71 0.05 -0.37
N LYS A 95 -12.51 0.46 -0.79
CA LYS A 95 -12.18 0.75 -2.18
C LYS A 95 -11.39 -0.39 -2.85
N SER A 96 -10.98 -1.39 -2.09
CA SER A 96 -10.14 -2.49 -2.55
C SER A 96 -10.99 -3.72 -2.93
N VAL A 97 -10.41 -4.59 -3.74
CA VAL A 97 -10.93 -5.91 -4.10
C VAL A 97 -9.74 -6.85 -3.92
N ILE A 98 -9.71 -7.60 -2.83
CA ILE A 98 -8.56 -8.45 -2.45
C ILE A 98 -8.94 -9.93 -2.48
N PRO A 99 -7.98 -10.85 -2.69
CA PRO A 99 -8.25 -12.28 -2.66
C PRO A 99 -8.93 -12.69 -1.36
N ASN A 100 -10.01 -13.46 -1.46
CA ASN A 100 -10.57 -14.20 -0.33
C ASN A 100 -9.61 -15.33 -0.04
N ASN A 101 -8.53 -15.12 0.74
CA ASN A 101 -7.79 -16.13 1.51
C ASN A 101 -6.53 -15.55 2.20
N HIS A 102 -6.29 -16.06 3.41
CA HIS A 102 -5.05 -16.10 4.20
C HIS A 102 -4.43 -14.85 4.84
N PHE A 103 -4.76 -13.62 4.43
CA PHE A 103 -4.17 -12.42 5.07
C PHE A 103 -5.25 -11.45 5.49
N GLU A 104 -5.43 -11.27 6.80
CA GLU A 104 -6.35 -10.28 7.36
C GLU A 104 -5.79 -8.88 7.10
N TRP A 105 -6.17 -8.31 5.95
CA TRP A 105 -5.98 -6.91 5.62
C TRP A 105 -7.06 -6.09 6.31
N GLU A 106 -6.71 -5.52 7.45
CA GLU A 106 -7.61 -4.67 8.22
C GLU A 106 -7.72 -3.28 7.60
N ASP A 107 -8.95 -2.78 7.47
CA ASP A 107 -9.19 -1.41 7.02
C ASP A 107 -8.45 -0.41 7.90
N GLY A 108 -7.78 0.55 7.27
CA GLY A 108 -7.02 1.57 7.97
C GLY A 108 -5.65 1.14 8.51
N ARG A 109 -5.19 -0.09 8.24
CA ARG A 109 -3.83 -0.52 8.55
C ARG A 109 -2.79 0.42 7.94
N LEU A 110 -1.79 0.80 8.74
CA LEU A 110 -0.72 1.71 8.36
C LEU A 110 0.55 0.94 8.03
N PHE A 111 1.21 1.34 6.94
CA PHE A 111 2.50 0.83 6.50
C PHE A 111 3.51 1.98 6.41
N SER A 112 4.62 1.89 7.12
CA SER A 112 5.71 2.89 7.09
C SER A 112 6.87 2.40 6.23
N LEU A 113 7.46 3.31 5.44
CA LEU A 113 8.74 3.11 4.77
C LEU A 113 9.82 2.79 5.80
N THR A 114 10.63 1.77 5.52
CA THR A 114 11.78 1.38 6.32
C THR A 114 13.05 2.06 5.84
N ASP A 115 13.96 2.39 6.76
CA ASP A 115 15.28 2.98 6.48
C ASP A 115 16.31 1.93 5.97
N GLU A 116 15.87 0.84 5.34
CA GLU A 116 16.75 -0.28 4.93
C GLU A 116 18.00 0.17 4.14
#